data_AF-A0A9E1BIB6-F1
#
_entry.id   AF-A0A9E1BIB6-F1
#
_cell.length_a   1.000
_cell.length_b   1.000
_cell.length_c   1.000
_cell.angle_alpha   90.00
_cell.angle_beta   90.00
_cell.angle_gamma   90.00
#
_symmetry.space_group_name_H-M   'P 1'
#
loop_
_entity.id
_entity.type
_entity.pdbx_description
1 polymer ?
#
loop_
_entity_poly.entity_id
_entity_poly.type
_entity_poly.pdbx_seq_one_letter_code
_entity_poly.pdbx_strand_id
1 'polypeptide(L)'
;MHNIDSKKAVIIKAGTAAFLIAALLTGTTACGKEKEHGSNATQTPVSVATPTMIPTPVPTPSQELGPTPTPVPDYDPPVLIGVVNRQFYVGEGISYLKGVTATDAVDGDVEVTVDRSKVDPKTPGEYEVIYTARDKAGNETSMTATITLSEVKITEEQLDEVANTVIAEITNETMTMEEKAWEIYKYVNTHVRYWDSSDKNDWRAEAYRGITEGWGDCFTYFSVSQILLTKIGAEILPVERVGGITHHYWHIINLGSGWYHFDACIHIPKFVSFMRTDAEFDAFAAKQKPGYNYYTYDKTKYPAVMDVPFEWDRSSME
;
A
#
# COMPACT_ATOMS: atom_id res chain seq x y z
N MET A 1 0.03 -53.63 -51.38
CA MET A 1 -0.70 -54.12 -50.19
C MET A 1 -0.97 -52.92 -49.29
N HIS A 2 -2.25 -52.60 -49.07
CA HIS A 2 -2.87 -51.80 -48.00
C HIS A 2 -2.41 -50.33 -47.80
N ASN A 3 -3.28 -49.33 -48.07
CA ASN A 3 -4.38 -48.76 -47.23
C ASN A 3 -3.84 -47.91 -46.06
N ILE A 4 -4.39 -46.77 -45.62
CA ILE A 4 -5.53 -45.89 -45.97
C ILE A 4 -5.51 -44.70 -44.96
N ASP A 5 -6.08 -43.55 -45.34
CA ASP A 5 -6.69 -42.45 -44.55
C ASP A 5 -5.89 -41.69 -43.46
N SER A 6 -5.82 -40.35 -43.44
CA SER A 6 -6.86 -39.27 -43.42
C SER A 6 -7.51 -39.04 -42.04
N LYS A 7 -7.41 -37.79 -41.55
CA LYS A 7 -8.36 -36.97 -40.73
C LYS A 7 -7.57 -35.86 -40.00
N LYS A 8 -7.69 -34.59 -40.40
CA LYS A 8 -8.72 -33.58 -40.04
C LYS A 8 -8.76 -33.18 -38.55
N ALA A 9 -8.29 -31.95 -38.32
CA ALA A 9 -8.73 -30.89 -37.42
C ALA A 9 -9.66 -31.22 -36.24
N VAL A 10 -9.27 -30.76 -35.04
CA VAL A 10 -10.20 -30.30 -34.01
C VAL A 10 -9.69 -28.97 -33.44
N ILE A 11 -10.45 -27.91 -33.71
CA ILE A 11 -10.43 -26.63 -33.02
C ILE A 11 -11.17 -26.85 -31.70
N ILE A 12 -10.56 -26.55 -30.56
CA ILE A 12 -11.28 -26.47 -29.28
C ILE A 12 -11.27 -25.00 -28.85
N LYS A 13 -12.43 -24.34 -29.06
CA LYS A 13 -12.84 -23.18 -28.27
C LYS A 13 -13.16 -23.68 -26.87
N ALA A 14 -12.53 -23.12 -25.83
CA ALA A 14 -13.00 -23.27 -24.46
C ALA A 14 -13.86 -22.05 -24.11
N GLY A 15 -15.13 -22.30 -23.81
CA GLY A 15 -16.10 -21.31 -23.36
C GLY A 15 -16.23 -21.31 -21.83
N THR A 16 -16.57 -20.12 -21.33
CA THR A 16 -17.49 -19.80 -20.23
C THR A 16 -17.74 -20.89 -19.17
N ALA A 17 -17.23 -20.66 -17.95
CA ALA A 17 -17.66 -21.38 -16.75
C ALA A 17 -18.47 -20.43 -15.84
N ALA A 18 -19.78 -20.66 -15.77
CA ALA A 18 -20.64 -20.13 -14.72
C ALA A 18 -20.74 -21.17 -13.61
N PHE A 19 -20.51 -20.79 -12.34
CA PHE A 19 -20.82 -21.62 -11.19
C PHE A 19 -21.85 -20.96 -10.28
N LEU A 20 -23.02 -21.58 -10.24
CA LEU A 20 -24.06 -21.46 -9.23
C LEU A 20 -23.52 -21.99 -7.89
N ILE A 21 -23.73 -21.26 -6.79
CA ILE A 21 -23.82 -21.86 -5.46
C ILE A 21 -25.20 -21.54 -4.88
N ALA A 22 -25.95 -22.60 -4.60
CA ALA A 22 -27.27 -22.58 -4.02
C ALA A 22 -27.22 -22.32 -2.50
N ALA A 23 -28.25 -21.63 -2.04
CA ALA A 23 -28.56 -21.28 -0.66
C ALA A 23 -29.17 -22.47 0.14
N LEU A 24 -29.66 -22.12 1.34
CA LEU A 24 -30.55 -22.84 2.29
C LEU A 24 -29.80 -23.57 3.42
N LEU A 25 -30.15 -23.49 4.72
CA LEU A 25 -31.35 -23.03 5.47
C LEU A 25 -30.93 -23.01 6.98
N THR A 26 -31.15 -21.91 7.72
CA THR A 26 -32.16 -21.69 8.79
C THR A 26 -31.81 -21.99 10.25
N GLY A 27 -32.32 -21.09 11.10
CA GLY A 27 -32.56 -21.27 12.54
C GLY A 27 -32.54 -19.93 13.28
N THR A 28 -33.36 -18.95 12.91
CA THR A 28 -34.58 -18.49 13.63
C THR A 28 -34.43 -18.19 15.14
N THR A 29 -34.58 -16.89 15.47
CA THR A 29 -35.39 -16.27 16.57
C THR A 29 -35.12 -16.68 18.04
N ALA A 30 -35.12 -15.80 19.05
CA ALA A 30 -36.04 -14.69 19.28
C ALA A 30 -35.52 -13.66 20.32
N CYS A 31 -36.20 -12.51 20.31
CA CYS A 31 -36.13 -11.36 21.20
C CYS A 31 -36.77 -11.62 22.58
N GLY A 32 -36.34 -10.89 23.62
CA GLY A 32 -37.06 -10.79 24.89
C GLY A 32 -36.46 -9.77 25.84
N LYS A 33 -37.09 -8.58 25.94
CA LYS A 33 -36.94 -7.63 27.05
C LYS A 33 -37.78 -8.11 28.24
N GLU A 34 -37.32 -7.87 29.48
CA GLU A 34 -38.00 -7.05 30.50
C GLU A 34 -37.64 -7.43 31.97
N LYS A 35 -37.36 -6.36 32.72
CA LYS A 35 -37.81 -6.03 34.10
C LYS A 35 -37.10 -6.55 35.35
N GLU A 36 -37.09 -5.60 36.27
CA GLU A 36 -36.47 -5.50 37.59
C GLU A 36 -37.18 -6.30 38.71
N HIS A 37 -36.46 -6.30 39.84
CA HIS A 37 -36.91 -6.17 41.22
C HIS A 37 -37.24 -7.44 42.02
N GLY A 38 -36.51 -7.62 43.14
CA GLY A 38 -37.07 -8.18 44.37
C GLY A 38 -36.20 -9.15 45.17
N SER A 39 -35.41 -8.61 46.11
CA SER A 39 -35.26 -9.06 47.51
C SER A 39 -35.06 -10.55 47.84
N ASN A 40 -33.94 -10.89 48.51
CA ASN A 40 -34.03 -11.35 49.90
C ASN A 40 -32.71 -11.25 50.69
N ALA A 41 -32.88 -10.98 51.98
CA ALA A 41 -31.87 -10.69 52.98
C ALA A 41 -31.09 -11.93 53.45
N THR A 42 -29.89 -11.70 53.98
CA THR A 42 -29.32 -12.52 55.06
C THR A 42 -28.59 -11.61 56.03
N GLN A 43 -29.08 -11.61 57.27
CA GLN A 43 -28.53 -10.89 58.43
C GLN A 43 -27.44 -11.72 59.11
N THR A 44 -26.45 -11.03 59.70
CA THR A 44 -25.76 -11.39 60.97
C THR A 44 -24.74 -10.27 61.31
N PRO A 45 -24.29 -10.13 62.57
CA PRO A 45 -25.03 -9.58 63.70
C PRO A 45 -24.43 -8.26 64.24
N VAL A 46 -25.23 -7.63 65.09
CA VAL A 46 -25.02 -6.32 65.73
C VAL A 46 -23.92 -6.40 66.82
N SER A 47 -22.95 -5.49 66.75
CA SER A 47 -22.04 -5.16 67.85
C SER A 47 -22.48 -3.84 68.48
N VAL A 48 -22.64 -3.85 69.80
CA VAL A 48 -23.07 -2.72 70.64
C VAL A 48 -21.93 -1.73 70.79
N ALA A 49 -22.14 -0.47 70.38
CA ALA A 49 -21.27 0.65 70.71
C ALA A 49 -22.07 1.76 71.40
N THR A 50 -21.49 2.26 72.49
CA THR A 50 -21.94 3.28 73.46
C THR A 50 -22.22 4.65 72.81
N PRO A 51 -23.06 5.53 73.41
CA PRO A 51 -23.46 6.78 72.78
C PRO A 51 -22.37 7.86 72.97
N THR A 52 -21.81 8.34 71.87
CA THR A 52 -20.91 9.51 71.86
C THR A 52 -21.74 10.77 71.57
N MET A 53 -21.58 11.80 72.40
CA MET A 53 -22.26 13.09 72.23
C MET A 53 -21.86 13.76 70.91
N ILE A 54 -22.85 14.21 70.14
CA ILE A 54 -22.67 14.96 68.87
C ILE A 54 -22.39 16.43 69.21
N PRO A 55 -21.22 17.00 68.89
CA PRO A 55 -21.04 18.45 68.94
C PRO A 55 -21.73 19.11 67.72
N THR A 56 -22.39 20.23 67.97
CA THR A 56 -23.03 21.10 66.98
C THR A 56 -22.01 21.55 65.91
N PRO A 57 -22.36 21.57 64.61
CA PRO A 57 -21.41 22.01 63.58
C PRO A 57 -21.13 23.50 63.71
N VAL A 58 -19.85 23.85 63.78
CA VAL A 58 -19.34 25.23 63.66
C VAL A 58 -19.54 25.66 62.19
N PRO A 59 -20.03 26.89 61.90
CA PRO A 59 -20.16 27.34 60.52
C PRO A 59 -18.78 27.43 59.86
N THR A 60 -18.60 26.71 58.75
CA THR A 60 -17.43 26.80 57.88
C THR A 60 -17.29 28.23 57.34
N PRO A 61 -16.12 28.88 57.44
CA PRO A 61 -15.91 30.16 56.77
C PRO A 61 -16.02 29.96 55.26
N SER A 62 -16.87 30.73 54.60
CA SER A 62 -16.95 30.78 53.14
C SER A 62 -15.58 31.13 52.59
N GLN A 63 -14.92 30.19 51.90
CA GLN A 63 -13.70 30.50 51.17
C GLN A 63 -14.08 31.46 50.03
N GLU A 64 -13.48 32.64 50.06
CA GLU A 64 -13.51 33.60 48.97
C GLU A 64 -12.81 32.94 47.76
N LEU A 65 -13.57 32.66 46.70
CA LEU A 65 -13.01 32.19 45.43
C LEU A 65 -12.07 33.29 44.92
N GLY A 66 -10.77 33.00 44.88
CA GLY A 66 -9.79 33.91 44.30
C GLY A 66 -10.14 34.28 42.85
N PRO A 67 -9.60 35.39 42.31
CA PRO A 67 -9.93 35.85 40.98
C PRO A 67 -9.67 34.73 39.96
N THR A 68 -10.68 34.45 39.13
CA THR A 68 -10.54 33.54 37.99
C THR A 68 -9.31 33.99 37.17
N PRO A 69 -8.33 33.12 36.92
CA PRO A 69 -7.16 33.49 36.14
C PRO A 69 -7.62 33.98 34.77
N THR A 70 -7.13 35.15 34.34
CA THR A 70 -7.35 35.68 33.00
C THR A 70 -6.83 34.65 32.00
N PRO A 71 -7.62 34.23 30.99
CA PRO A 71 -7.13 33.30 29.97
C PRO A 71 -5.89 33.89 29.31
N VAL A 72 -4.84 33.08 29.21
CA VAL A 72 -3.60 33.43 28.48
C VAL A 72 -4.00 33.59 27.01
N PRO A 73 -3.66 34.72 26.35
CA PRO A 73 -3.96 34.88 24.94
C PRO A 73 -3.18 33.86 24.12
N ASP A 74 -3.88 33.22 23.20
CA ASP A 74 -3.35 32.20 22.30
C ASP A 74 -3.15 32.78 20.90
N TYR A 75 -1.98 32.51 20.32
CA TYR A 75 -1.52 33.01 19.03
C TYR A 75 -0.95 31.91 18.13
N ASP A 76 -0.81 30.69 18.65
CA ASP A 76 -0.21 29.58 17.91
C ASP A 76 -1.31 28.83 17.16
N PRO A 77 -1.12 28.51 15.86
CA PRO A 77 -2.14 27.77 15.12
C PRO A 77 -2.08 26.26 15.41
N PRO A 78 -3.20 25.53 15.23
CA PRO A 78 -3.23 24.08 15.38
C PRO A 78 -2.25 23.37 14.44
N VAL A 79 -1.73 22.22 14.87
CA VAL A 79 -0.89 21.35 14.04
C VAL A 79 -1.72 20.23 13.44
N LEU A 80 -1.78 20.16 12.10
CA LEU A 80 -2.42 19.06 11.36
C LEU A 80 -1.51 17.84 11.27
N ILE A 81 -2.07 16.65 11.50
CA ILE A 81 -1.37 15.35 11.50
C ILE A 81 -2.13 14.39 10.57
N GLY A 82 -1.39 13.61 9.78
CA GLY A 82 -1.97 12.53 8.94
C GLY A 82 -2.56 12.98 7.60
N VAL A 83 -2.34 14.25 7.21
CA VAL A 83 -2.66 14.75 5.86
C VAL A 83 -1.65 14.17 4.87
N VAL A 84 -2.11 13.22 4.06
CA VAL A 84 -1.31 12.51 3.06
C VAL A 84 -2.14 12.31 1.79
N ASN A 85 -1.47 12.14 0.66
CA ASN A 85 -2.13 11.76 -0.60
C ASN A 85 -2.76 10.37 -0.45
N ARG A 86 -3.90 10.16 -1.12
CA ARG A 86 -4.66 8.91 -1.03
C ARG A 86 -5.26 8.51 -2.37
N GLN A 87 -5.42 7.21 -2.54
CA GLN A 87 -6.09 6.63 -3.69
C GLN A 87 -7.40 5.95 -3.31
N PHE A 88 -8.40 6.08 -4.18
CA PHE A 88 -9.70 5.40 -4.10
C PHE A 88 -10.14 4.97 -5.50
N TYR A 89 -11.15 4.11 -5.57
CA TYR A 89 -11.76 3.71 -6.84
C TYR A 89 -13.07 4.44 -7.10
N VAL A 90 -13.36 4.69 -8.38
CA VAL A 90 -14.65 5.26 -8.79
C VAL A 90 -15.80 4.40 -8.24
N GLY A 91 -16.72 5.05 -7.53
CA GLY A 91 -17.85 4.37 -6.87
C GLY A 91 -17.59 3.85 -5.46
N GLU A 92 -16.36 3.95 -4.92
CA GLU A 92 -16.09 3.66 -3.52
C GLU A 92 -16.46 4.83 -2.59
N GLY A 93 -16.78 4.51 -1.33
CA GLY A 93 -17.02 5.50 -0.29
C GLY A 93 -15.71 6.14 0.20
N ILE A 94 -15.52 7.43 -0.06
CA ILE A 94 -14.30 8.15 0.30
C ILE A 94 -14.40 8.73 1.73
N SER A 95 -13.50 8.29 2.61
CA SER A 95 -13.39 8.77 4.00
C SER A 95 -12.22 9.74 4.17
N TYR A 96 -12.43 11.01 3.81
CA TYR A 96 -11.40 12.06 3.80
C TYR A 96 -10.73 12.29 5.16
N LEU A 97 -11.49 12.29 6.27
CA LEU A 97 -10.97 12.58 7.61
C LEU A 97 -10.35 11.36 8.32
N LYS A 98 -10.34 10.17 7.69
CA LYS A 98 -9.86 8.95 8.37
C LYS A 98 -8.37 9.08 8.70
N GLY A 99 -8.00 9.18 9.97
CA GLY A 99 -6.60 9.31 10.39
C GLY A 99 -6.00 10.70 10.18
N VAL A 100 -6.85 11.73 9.95
CA VAL A 100 -6.44 13.13 9.99
C VAL A 100 -6.90 13.72 11.32
N THR A 101 -6.00 14.35 12.05
CA THR A 101 -6.27 15.00 13.35
C THR A 101 -5.59 16.36 13.41
N ALA A 102 -6.04 17.23 14.32
CA ALA A 102 -5.33 18.46 14.66
C ALA A 102 -5.21 18.61 16.16
N THR A 103 -4.07 19.13 16.61
CA THR A 103 -3.81 19.43 18.02
C THR A 103 -3.24 20.83 18.18
N ASP A 104 -3.72 21.55 19.18
CA ASP A 104 -3.23 22.85 19.61
C ASP A 104 -2.72 22.79 21.07
N ALA A 105 -1.77 23.66 21.41
CA ALA A 105 -1.13 23.68 22.73
C ALA A 105 -2.07 24.15 23.86
N VAL A 106 -3.03 25.01 23.56
CA VAL A 106 -3.99 25.59 24.52
C VAL A 106 -5.34 24.87 24.46
N ASP A 107 -5.84 24.59 23.25
CA ASP A 107 -7.15 23.99 23.03
C ASP A 107 -7.16 22.45 23.04
N GLY A 108 -6.00 21.80 22.91
CA GLY A 108 -5.91 20.34 22.81
C GLY A 108 -6.36 19.84 21.45
N ASP A 109 -7.27 18.86 21.38
CA ASP A 109 -7.78 18.35 20.11
C ASP A 109 -8.65 19.41 19.40
N VAL A 110 -8.33 19.69 18.14
CA VAL A 110 -9.03 20.68 17.30
C VAL A 110 -9.75 19.96 16.16
N GLU A 111 -10.96 20.41 15.84
CA GLU A 111 -11.74 19.87 14.73
C GLU A 111 -11.05 20.16 13.39
N VAL A 112 -11.02 19.14 12.53
CA VAL A 112 -10.53 19.26 11.16
C VAL A 112 -11.69 19.24 10.19
N THR A 113 -11.75 20.26 9.35
CA THR A 113 -12.65 20.34 8.20
C THR A 113 -11.91 20.00 6.91
N VAL A 114 -12.64 19.56 5.88
CA VAL A 114 -12.07 19.27 4.56
C VAL A 114 -12.92 19.90 3.46
N ASP A 115 -12.28 20.71 2.61
CA ASP A 115 -12.84 21.16 1.33
C ASP A 115 -12.52 20.12 0.25
N ARG A 116 -13.60 19.57 -0.32
CA ARG A 116 -13.60 18.57 -1.40
C ARG A 116 -14.45 19.01 -2.59
N SER A 117 -14.72 20.31 -2.70
CA SER A 117 -15.56 20.89 -3.76
C SER A 117 -15.07 20.56 -5.17
N LYS A 118 -13.77 20.31 -5.34
CA LYS A 118 -13.15 19.92 -6.61
C LYS A 118 -13.30 18.44 -6.95
N VAL A 119 -13.63 17.57 -5.99
CA VAL A 119 -13.62 16.11 -6.20
C VAL A 119 -14.88 15.67 -6.95
N ASP A 120 -14.70 15.06 -8.12
CA ASP A 120 -15.76 14.32 -8.82
C ASP A 120 -15.60 12.81 -8.58
N PRO A 121 -16.39 12.18 -7.69
CA PRO A 121 -16.23 10.77 -7.34
C PRO A 121 -16.61 9.80 -8.47
N LYS A 122 -17.12 10.30 -9.59
CA LYS A 122 -17.55 9.48 -10.74
C LYS A 122 -16.54 9.49 -11.88
N THR A 123 -15.58 10.39 -11.84
CA THR A 123 -14.62 10.59 -12.91
C THR A 123 -13.23 10.22 -12.37
N PRO A 124 -12.46 9.40 -13.09
CA PRO A 124 -11.07 9.15 -12.75
C PRO A 124 -10.24 10.43 -12.87
N GLY A 125 -9.28 10.58 -11.98
CA GLY A 125 -8.38 11.72 -12.01
C GLY A 125 -7.80 12.05 -10.65
N GLU A 126 -6.96 13.08 -10.63
CA GLU A 126 -6.38 13.64 -9.42
C GLU A 126 -7.15 14.89 -8.99
N TYR A 127 -7.51 14.94 -7.71
CA TYR A 127 -8.31 16.00 -7.13
C TYR A 127 -7.66 16.54 -5.87
N GLU A 128 -7.45 17.85 -5.81
CA GLU A 128 -6.96 18.50 -4.60
C GLU A 128 -8.09 18.63 -3.57
N VAL A 129 -7.78 18.26 -2.33
CA VAL A 129 -8.59 18.55 -1.15
C VAL A 129 -7.77 19.38 -0.15
N ILE A 130 -8.44 20.27 0.57
CA ILE A 130 -7.80 21.15 1.55
C ILE A 130 -8.33 20.81 2.93
N TYR A 131 -7.44 20.42 3.84
CA TYR A 131 -7.76 20.22 5.26
C TYR A 131 -7.47 21.50 6.02
N THR A 132 -8.39 21.91 6.87
CA THR A 132 -8.28 23.14 7.67
C THR A 132 -8.67 22.87 9.11
N ALA A 133 -7.85 23.33 10.04
CA ALA A 133 -8.11 23.32 11.47
C ALA A 133 -8.01 24.74 12.03
N ARG A 134 -9.00 25.14 12.84
CA ARG A 134 -9.09 26.47 13.44
C ARG A 134 -9.39 26.33 14.92
N ASP A 135 -8.56 26.96 15.76
CA ASP A 135 -8.73 26.97 17.21
C ASP A 135 -9.80 27.99 17.67
N LYS A 136 -10.01 28.11 18.99
CA LYS A 136 -10.98 29.05 19.55
C LYS A 136 -10.52 30.51 19.52
N ALA A 137 -9.21 30.76 19.45
CA ALA A 137 -8.63 32.09 19.33
C ALA A 137 -8.69 32.65 17.89
N GLY A 138 -8.98 31.78 16.92
CA GLY A 138 -9.11 32.10 15.51
C GLY A 138 -7.84 31.85 14.69
N ASN A 139 -6.78 31.26 15.26
CA ASN A 139 -5.60 30.87 14.48
C ASN A 139 -5.94 29.63 13.64
N GLU A 140 -5.32 29.52 12.46
CA GLU A 140 -5.69 28.52 11.46
C GLU A 140 -4.47 27.91 10.77
N THR A 141 -4.52 26.60 10.53
CA THR A 141 -3.60 25.88 9.65
C THR A 141 -4.37 25.20 8.53
N SER A 142 -3.82 25.23 7.32
CA SER A 142 -4.36 24.47 6.18
C SER A 142 -3.27 23.64 5.49
N MET A 143 -3.63 22.45 5.02
CA MET A 143 -2.78 21.56 4.23
C MET A 143 -3.55 20.96 3.04
N THR A 144 -2.91 20.89 1.89
CA THR A 144 -3.47 20.25 0.69
C THR A 144 -3.05 18.78 0.62
N ALA A 145 -3.95 17.91 0.16
CA ALA A 145 -3.62 16.55 -0.27
C ALA A 145 -4.24 16.25 -1.64
N THR A 146 -3.61 15.35 -2.38
CA THR A 146 -4.15 14.82 -3.64
C THR A 146 -4.94 13.54 -3.39
N ILE A 147 -6.16 13.51 -3.91
CA ILE A 147 -7.03 12.32 -3.99
C ILE A 147 -7.01 11.80 -5.42
N THR A 148 -6.51 10.59 -5.61
CA THR A 148 -6.47 9.93 -6.91
C THR A 148 -7.66 8.95 -7.03
N LEU A 149 -8.47 9.11 -8.07
CA LEU A 149 -9.57 8.21 -8.42
C LEU A 149 -9.23 7.40 -9.67
N SER A 150 -9.34 6.08 -9.57
CA SER A 150 -9.06 5.16 -10.66
C SER A 150 -10.33 4.36 -11.05
N GLU A 151 -10.50 4.02 -12.33
CA GLU A 151 -11.66 3.23 -12.81
C GLU A 151 -11.64 1.79 -12.33
N VAL A 152 -10.44 1.21 -12.20
CA VAL A 152 -10.29 -0.23 -12.18
C VAL A 152 -9.87 -0.71 -10.81
N LYS A 153 -10.82 -1.26 -10.06
CA LYS A 153 -10.49 -2.13 -8.92
C LYS A 153 -10.01 -3.48 -9.46
N ILE A 154 -8.72 -3.59 -9.74
CA ILE A 154 -8.13 -4.88 -10.10
C ILE A 154 -8.22 -5.80 -8.89
N THR A 155 -8.87 -6.94 -9.08
CA THR A 155 -8.86 -8.02 -8.08
C THR A 155 -7.56 -8.82 -8.20
N GLU A 156 -7.12 -9.42 -7.09
CA GLU A 156 -5.97 -10.33 -7.10
C GLU A 156 -6.16 -11.48 -8.11
N GLU A 157 -7.40 -11.95 -8.27
CA GLU A 157 -7.73 -13.01 -9.23
C GLU A 157 -7.46 -12.59 -10.69
N GLN A 158 -7.86 -11.37 -11.08
CA GLN A 158 -7.60 -10.85 -12.43
C GLN A 158 -6.12 -10.64 -12.70
N LEU A 159 -5.38 -10.11 -11.71
CA LEU A 159 -3.93 -9.96 -11.82
C LEU A 159 -3.25 -11.34 -11.95
N ASP A 160 -3.70 -12.31 -11.14
CA ASP A 160 -3.19 -13.67 -11.17
C ASP A 160 -3.45 -14.36 -12.51
N GLU A 161 -4.62 -14.18 -13.09
CA GLU A 161 -4.97 -14.77 -14.39
C GLU A 161 -4.04 -14.27 -15.52
N VAL A 162 -3.83 -12.96 -15.60
CA VAL A 162 -2.95 -12.38 -16.64
C VAL A 162 -1.48 -12.76 -16.39
N ALA A 163 -1.03 -12.77 -15.14
CA ALA A 163 0.34 -13.16 -14.80
C ALA A 163 0.60 -14.65 -15.08
N ASN A 164 -0.33 -15.54 -14.72
CA ASN A 164 -0.21 -16.97 -14.99
C ASN A 164 -0.18 -17.27 -16.49
N THR A 165 -0.94 -16.52 -17.29
CA THR A 165 -0.92 -16.63 -18.75
C THR A 165 0.48 -16.32 -19.30
N VAL A 166 1.10 -15.23 -18.85
CA VAL A 166 2.47 -14.85 -19.23
C VAL A 166 3.48 -15.92 -18.82
N ILE A 167 3.43 -16.39 -17.56
CA ILE A 167 4.35 -17.43 -17.07
C ILE A 167 4.24 -18.72 -17.88
N ALA A 168 3.03 -19.14 -18.23
CA ALA A 168 2.81 -20.32 -19.05
C ALA A 168 3.34 -20.17 -20.49
N GLU A 169 3.38 -18.94 -21.01
CA GLU A 169 3.92 -18.65 -22.35
C GLU A 169 5.45 -18.64 -22.37
N ILE A 170 6.08 -18.02 -21.36
CA ILE A 170 7.53 -17.75 -21.38
C ILE A 170 8.35 -18.80 -20.62
N THR A 171 7.71 -19.67 -19.82
CA THR A 171 8.43 -20.67 -19.01
C THR A 171 7.91 -22.09 -19.21
N ASN A 172 8.62 -23.08 -18.67
CA ASN A 172 8.14 -24.45 -18.52
C ASN A 172 8.66 -25.12 -17.23
N GLU A 173 8.15 -26.31 -16.92
CA GLU A 173 8.44 -27.03 -15.67
C GLU A 173 9.90 -27.50 -15.54
N THR A 174 10.62 -27.67 -16.65
CA THR A 174 12.01 -28.15 -16.64
C THR A 174 13.04 -27.05 -16.43
N MET A 175 12.63 -25.78 -16.57
CA MET A 175 13.52 -24.64 -16.37
C MET A 175 13.91 -24.48 -14.90
N THR A 176 15.16 -24.10 -14.66
CA THR A 176 15.62 -23.68 -13.33
C THR A 176 14.97 -22.36 -12.91
N MET A 177 15.11 -21.99 -11.63
CA MET A 177 14.60 -20.71 -11.13
C MET A 177 15.24 -19.53 -11.87
N GLU A 178 16.54 -19.62 -12.13
CA GLU A 178 17.32 -18.61 -12.83
C GLU A 178 16.92 -18.49 -14.31
N GLU A 179 16.68 -19.61 -14.98
CA GLU A 179 16.15 -19.60 -16.36
C GLU A 179 14.77 -18.94 -16.42
N LYS A 180 13.87 -19.29 -15.49
CA LYS A 180 12.55 -18.64 -15.41
C LYS A 180 12.65 -17.14 -15.14
N ALA A 181 13.48 -16.74 -14.19
CA ALA A 181 13.70 -15.33 -13.88
C ALA A 181 14.32 -14.57 -15.08
N TRP A 182 15.16 -15.23 -15.87
CA TRP A 182 15.73 -14.66 -17.09
C TRP A 182 14.68 -14.48 -18.20
N GLU A 183 13.79 -15.45 -18.41
CA GLU A 183 12.67 -15.30 -19.34
C GLU A 183 11.73 -14.16 -18.91
N ILE A 184 11.46 -14.02 -17.61
CA ILE A 184 10.72 -12.88 -17.05
C ILE A 184 11.45 -11.57 -17.34
N TYR A 185 12.76 -11.48 -17.08
CA TYR A 185 13.55 -10.28 -17.37
C TYR A 185 13.40 -9.85 -18.83
N LYS A 186 13.57 -10.79 -19.77
CA LYS A 186 13.43 -10.53 -21.21
C LYS A 186 12.02 -10.11 -21.57
N TYR A 187 11.00 -10.81 -21.06
CA TYR A 187 9.60 -10.47 -21.28
C TYR A 187 9.33 -9.03 -20.84
N VAL A 188 9.62 -8.67 -19.60
CA VAL A 188 9.33 -7.34 -19.06
C VAL A 188 10.09 -6.26 -19.83
N ASN A 189 11.38 -6.47 -20.08
CA ASN A 189 12.23 -5.49 -20.77
C ASN A 189 11.80 -5.21 -22.22
N THR A 190 11.21 -6.20 -22.90
CA THR A 190 10.81 -6.09 -24.32
C THR A 190 9.33 -5.83 -24.54
N HIS A 191 8.47 -6.29 -23.64
CA HIS A 191 7.02 -6.11 -23.68
C HIS A 191 6.62 -4.71 -23.25
N VAL A 192 7.19 -4.22 -22.14
CA VAL A 192 6.90 -2.88 -21.63
C VAL A 192 7.71 -1.87 -22.43
N ARG A 193 7.03 -0.91 -23.06
CA ARG A 193 7.66 0.23 -23.74
C ARG A 193 7.75 1.41 -22.79
N TYR A 194 8.93 2.03 -22.69
CA TYR A 194 9.10 3.16 -21.78
C TYR A 194 8.26 4.37 -22.24
N TRP A 195 7.37 4.84 -21.37
CA TRP A 195 6.49 5.99 -21.53
C TRP A 195 6.38 6.67 -20.17
N ASP A 196 6.78 7.94 -20.06
CA ASP A 196 7.06 8.68 -18.81
C ASP A 196 5.80 9.02 -17.99
N SER A 197 5.01 8.01 -17.62
CA SER A 197 3.80 8.11 -16.80
C SER A 197 3.36 6.74 -16.30
N SER A 198 3.11 6.65 -15.00
CA SER A 198 2.43 5.54 -14.31
C SER A 198 1.78 6.05 -13.03
N ASP A 199 0.74 5.34 -12.57
CA ASP A 199 0.16 5.55 -11.25
C ASP A 199 0.95 4.76 -10.20
N LYS A 200 1.68 5.47 -9.33
CA LYS A 200 2.60 4.86 -8.35
C LYS A 200 1.94 4.43 -7.05
N ASN A 201 0.62 4.62 -6.92
CA ASN A 201 -0.10 4.35 -5.68
C ASN A 201 -0.54 2.88 -5.54
N ASP A 202 -0.67 2.15 -6.65
CA ASP A 202 -1.06 0.73 -6.66
C ASP A 202 -0.27 -0.08 -7.69
N TRP A 203 0.75 -0.79 -7.20
CA TRP A 203 1.60 -1.63 -8.05
C TRP A 203 0.83 -2.79 -8.71
N ARG A 204 -0.31 -3.24 -8.16
CA ARG A 204 -1.08 -4.34 -8.75
C ARG A 204 -1.87 -3.89 -9.95
N ALA A 205 -2.55 -2.75 -9.82
CA ALA A 205 -3.23 -2.11 -10.93
C ALA A 205 -2.23 -1.79 -12.05
N GLU A 206 -1.05 -1.30 -11.68
CA GLU A 206 0.01 -0.99 -12.61
C GLU A 206 0.64 -2.24 -13.26
N ALA A 207 0.82 -3.34 -12.53
CA ALA A 207 1.28 -4.61 -13.06
C ALA A 207 0.29 -5.16 -14.10
N TYR A 208 -1.00 -5.14 -13.78
CA TYR A 208 -2.06 -5.54 -14.71
C TYR A 208 -1.99 -4.71 -15.98
N ARG A 209 -1.96 -3.38 -15.85
CA ARG A 209 -1.85 -2.44 -16.97
C ARG A 209 -0.60 -2.68 -17.81
N GLY A 210 0.55 -2.88 -17.17
CA GLY A 210 1.82 -3.17 -17.83
C GLY A 210 1.77 -4.46 -18.66
N ILE A 211 1.13 -5.51 -18.13
CA ILE A 211 0.92 -6.77 -18.86
C ILE A 211 -0.05 -6.58 -20.03
N THR A 212 -1.19 -5.92 -19.82
CA THR A 212 -2.25 -5.84 -20.84
C THR A 212 -2.00 -4.80 -21.92
N GLU A 213 -1.35 -3.68 -21.58
CA GLU A 213 -1.16 -2.54 -22.47
C GLU A 213 0.26 -2.44 -23.02
N GLY A 214 1.28 -2.91 -22.29
CA GLY A 214 2.66 -2.98 -22.76
C GLY A 214 3.40 -1.64 -22.80
N TRP A 215 3.05 -0.66 -21.97
CA TRP A 215 3.78 0.60 -21.86
C TRP A 215 3.66 1.28 -20.49
N GLY A 216 4.69 2.02 -20.09
CA GLY A 216 4.74 2.76 -18.84
C GLY A 216 6.18 3.11 -18.42
N ASP A 217 6.39 3.51 -17.18
CA ASP A 217 7.69 3.98 -16.69
C ASP A 217 8.37 2.94 -15.78
N CYS A 218 9.45 3.31 -15.07
CA CYS A 218 10.19 2.41 -14.19
C CYS A 218 9.30 1.68 -13.17
N PHE A 219 8.23 2.30 -12.67
CA PHE A 219 7.30 1.66 -11.74
C PHE A 219 6.46 0.59 -12.43
N THR A 220 6.18 0.72 -13.72
CA THR A 220 5.54 -0.32 -14.54
C THR A 220 6.43 -1.54 -14.69
N TYR A 221 7.70 -1.36 -15.07
CA TYR A 221 8.66 -2.49 -15.17
C TYR A 221 8.82 -3.19 -13.83
N PHE A 222 8.94 -2.41 -12.75
CA PHE A 222 8.97 -2.91 -11.40
C PHE A 222 7.71 -3.73 -11.08
N SER A 223 6.52 -3.19 -11.31
CA SER A 223 5.24 -3.82 -10.97
C SER A 223 5.01 -5.13 -11.73
N VAL A 224 5.30 -5.17 -13.03
CA VAL A 224 5.20 -6.40 -13.83
C VAL A 224 6.23 -7.44 -13.37
N SER A 225 7.46 -7.02 -13.07
CA SER A 225 8.48 -7.93 -12.53
C SER A 225 8.06 -8.50 -11.18
N GLN A 226 7.50 -7.68 -10.29
CA GLN A 226 7.07 -8.07 -8.95
C GLN A 226 6.07 -9.24 -9.01
N ILE A 227 5.01 -9.14 -9.84
CA ILE A 227 4.02 -10.21 -9.94
C ILE A 227 4.61 -11.47 -10.58
N LEU A 228 5.36 -11.35 -11.68
CA LEU A 228 5.88 -12.52 -12.41
C LEU A 228 6.93 -13.28 -11.60
N LEU A 229 7.82 -12.58 -10.90
CA LEU A 229 8.81 -13.20 -10.00
C LEU A 229 8.12 -13.90 -8.82
N THR A 230 7.05 -13.30 -8.28
CA THR A 230 6.23 -13.96 -7.24
C THR A 230 5.63 -15.27 -7.75
N LYS A 231 5.16 -15.32 -9.00
CA LYS A 231 4.54 -16.53 -9.58
C LYS A 231 5.51 -17.70 -9.75
N ILE A 232 6.79 -17.44 -9.95
CA ILE A 232 7.79 -18.50 -10.00
C ILE A 232 8.32 -18.89 -8.61
N GLY A 233 7.93 -18.17 -7.55
CA GLY A 233 8.35 -18.44 -6.18
C GLY A 233 9.72 -17.86 -5.82
N ALA A 234 10.18 -16.82 -6.53
CA ALA A 234 11.42 -16.14 -6.19
C ALA A 234 11.29 -15.39 -4.86
N GLU A 235 12.35 -15.38 -4.05
CA GLU A 235 12.46 -14.48 -2.92
C GLU A 235 12.76 -13.07 -3.45
N ILE A 236 11.90 -12.11 -3.14
CA ILE A 236 11.97 -10.76 -3.69
C ILE A 236 11.87 -9.70 -2.60
N LEU A 237 12.71 -8.67 -2.71
CA LEU A 237 12.71 -7.50 -1.85
C LEU A 237 12.60 -6.26 -2.74
N PRO A 238 11.48 -5.53 -2.70
CA PRO A 238 11.31 -4.31 -3.47
C PRO A 238 12.22 -3.21 -2.92
N VAL A 239 12.86 -2.47 -3.81
CA VAL A 239 13.80 -1.39 -3.48
C VAL A 239 13.31 -0.09 -4.10
N GLU A 240 13.31 0.98 -3.30
CA GLU A 240 13.11 2.35 -3.75
C GLU A 240 14.41 3.15 -3.58
N ARG A 241 14.72 3.97 -4.59
CA ARG A 241 15.86 4.88 -4.56
C ARG A 241 15.80 5.82 -3.36
N VAL A 242 16.94 6.02 -2.72
CA VAL A 242 17.13 7.04 -1.68
C VAL A 242 17.93 8.22 -2.26
N GLY A 243 17.34 9.42 -2.16
CA GLY A 243 17.92 10.65 -2.68
C GLY A 243 17.80 10.79 -4.21
N GLY A 244 18.43 11.83 -4.76
CA GLY A 244 18.27 12.19 -6.17
C GLY A 244 17.00 13.01 -6.43
N ILE A 245 16.71 13.30 -7.69
CA ILE A 245 15.59 14.18 -8.11
C ILE A 245 14.37 13.40 -8.66
N THR A 246 14.50 12.08 -8.85
CA THR A 246 13.42 11.22 -9.32
C THR A 246 13.32 9.97 -8.45
N HIS A 247 12.12 9.40 -8.37
CA HIS A 247 11.92 8.05 -7.84
C HIS A 247 12.42 7.00 -8.84
N HIS A 248 12.87 5.86 -8.33
CA HIS A 248 13.21 4.68 -9.13
C HIS A 248 13.00 3.43 -8.28
N TYR A 249 12.47 2.38 -8.90
CA TYR A 249 12.06 1.16 -8.23
C TYR A 249 12.68 -0.05 -8.93
N TRP A 250 13.22 -0.97 -8.16
CA TRP A 250 13.77 -2.25 -8.65
C TRP A 250 13.67 -3.31 -7.55
N HIS A 251 14.28 -4.48 -7.78
CA HIS A 251 14.26 -5.56 -6.79
C HIS A 251 15.67 -5.98 -6.41
N ILE A 252 15.79 -6.49 -5.19
CA ILE A 252 16.85 -7.43 -4.80
C ILE A 252 16.18 -8.79 -4.68
N ILE A 253 16.70 -9.78 -5.40
CA ILE A 253 16.09 -11.11 -5.49
C ILE A 253 17.09 -12.18 -5.08
N ASN A 254 16.57 -13.29 -4.56
CA ASN A 254 17.34 -14.50 -4.28
C ASN A 254 16.67 -15.70 -4.95
N LEU A 255 17.43 -16.33 -5.84
CA LEU A 255 16.99 -17.48 -6.63
C LEU A 255 17.55 -18.81 -6.09
N GLY A 256 18.24 -18.77 -4.94
CA GLY A 256 18.91 -19.91 -4.29
C GLY A 256 20.42 -19.75 -4.16
N SER A 257 21.01 -18.77 -4.87
CA SER A 257 22.46 -18.51 -4.92
C SER A 257 22.89 -17.27 -4.14
N GLY A 258 21.97 -16.62 -3.41
CA GLY A 258 22.21 -15.38 -2.68
C GLY A 258 21.46 -14.19 -3.29
N TRP A 259 21.63 -13.03 -2.67
CA TRP A 259 20.90 -11.81 -3.03
C TRP A 259 21.61 -11.01 -4.11
N TYR A 260 20.89 -10.66 -5.17
CA TYR A 260 21.38 -9.88 -6.29
C TYR A 260 20.34 -8.85 -6.75
N HIS A 261 20.77 -7.77 -7.38
CA HIS A 261 19.88 -6.81 -7.99
C HIS A 261 19.22 -7.35 -9.26
N PHE A 262 17.95 -7.00 -9.44
CA PHE A 262 17.15 -7.25 -10.62
C PHE A 262 16.37 -5.98 -10.97
N ASP A 263 16.63 -5.44 -12.16
CA ASP A 263 15.88 -4.30 -12.71
C ASP A 263 15.58 -4.55 -14.19
N ALA A 264 14.34 -4.88 -14.55
CA ALA A 264 13.99 -5.10 -15.95
C ALA A 264 13.80 -3.80 -16.75
N CYS A 265 13.89 -2.63 -16.12
CA CYS A 265 13.75 -1.33 -16.78
C CYS A 265 14.83 -1.14 -17.86
N ILE A 266 14.47 -0.43 -18.93
CA ILE A 266 15.44 -0.07 -19.96
C ILE A 266 16.37 1.03 -19.42
N HIS A 267 17.67 0.90 -19.69
CA HIS A 267 18.70 1.81 -19.24
C HIS A 267 19.41 2.53 -20.40
N ILE A 268 19.82 3.78 -20.17
CA ILE A 268 20.66 4.56 -21.08
C ILE A 268 21.88 5.08 -20.30
N PRO A 269 23.13 4.75 -20.71
CA PRO A 269 23.48 3.75 -21.71
C PRO A 269 22.94 2.36 -21.36
N LYS A 270 22.85 1.48 -22.36
CA LYS A 270 22.33 0.13 -22.22
C LYS A 270 23.09 -0.64 -21.14
N PHE A 271 22.36 -1.32 -20.27
CA PHE A 271 22.89 -2.11 -19.17
C PHE A 271 21.91 -3.24 -18.87
N VAL A 272 22.37 -4.48 -18.92
CA VAL A 272 21.53 -5.64 -18.55
C VAL A 272 21.68 -5.88 -17.07
N SER A 273 20.69 -5.44 -16.31
CA SER A 273 20.58 -5.39 -14.85
C SER A 273 19.92 -6.65 -14.26
N PHE A 274 20.19 -7.81 -14.87
CA PHE A 274 19.77 -9.12 -14.35
C PHE A 274 20.85 -9.70 -13.43
N MET A 275 20.48 -9.98 -12.18
CA MET A 275 21.32 -10.63 -11.17
C MET A 275 22.70 -9.95 -11.03
N ARG A 276 22.71 -8.68 -10.61
CA ARG A 276 23.93 -7.86 -10.49
C ARG A 276 24.32 -7.59 -9.03
N THR A 277 25.61 -7.38 -8.80
CA THR A 277 26.13 -6.99 -7.48
C THR A 277 25.99 -5.49 -7.23
N ASP A 278 26.16 -5.07 -5.97
CA ASP A 278 26.29 -3.65 -5.62
C ASP A 278 27.41 -2.98 -6.44
N ALA A 279 28.57 -3.64 -6.57
CA ALA A 279 29.72 -3.08 -7.27
C ALA A 279 29.45 -2.84 -8.77
N GLU A 280 28.67 -3.71 -9.42
CA GLU A 280 28.27 -3.53 -10.82
C GLU A 280 27.26 -2.39 -10.99
N PHE A 281 26.30 -2.27 -10.06
CA PHE A 281 25.34 -1.16 -10.04
C PHE A 281 26.03 0.17 -9.75
N ASP A 282 26.98 0.21 -8.82
CA ASP A 282 27.80 1.39 -8.52
C ASP A 282 28.66 1.79 -9.74
N ALA A 283 29.28 0.82 -10.41
CA ALA A 283 30.07 1.07 -11.62
C ALA A 283 29.21 1.59 -12.79
N PHE A 284 27.95 1.15 -12.90
CA PHE A 284 27.00 1.71 -13.85
C PHE A 284 26.57 3.13 -13.45
N ALA A 285 26.18 3.33 -12.20
CA ALA A 285 25.74 4.63 -11.67
C ALA A 285 26.84 5.70 -11.79
N ALA A 286 28.12 5.34 -11.62
CA ALA A 286 29.25 6.24 -11.79
C ALA A 286 29.43 6.78 -13.22
N LYS A 287 28.83 6.12 -14.22
CA LYS A 287 28.82 6.59 -15.63
C LYS A 287 27.69 7.59 -15.90
N GLN A 288 26.74 7.72 -14.97
CA GLN A 288 25.60 8.63 -15.08
C GLN A 288 25.98 10.04 -14.64
N LYS A 289 25.10 11.01 -14.93
CA LYS A 289 25.32 12.40 -14.50
C LYS A 289 25.43 12.48 -12.96
N PRO A 290 26.40 13.24 -12.42
CA PRO A 290 26.52 13.43 -10.97
C PRO A 290 25.21 13.90 -10.33
N GLY A 291 24.86 13.35 -9.17
CA GLY A 291 23.65 13.68 -8.41
C GLY A 291 22.37 12.92 -8.79
N TYR A 292 22.41 12.04 -9.80
CA TYR A 292 21.25 11.22 -10.19
C TYR A 292 20.97 10.06 -9.23
N ASN A 293 21.96 9.65 -8.43
CA ASN A 293 21.84 8.60 -7.39
C ASN A 293 21.15 7.33 -7.91
N TYR A 294 21.54 6.89 -9.13
CA TYR A 294 20.73 6.00 -9.96
C TYR A 294 20.27 4.72 -9.24
N TYR A 295 21.17 4.09 -8.49
CA TYR A 295 20.92 2.88 -7.71
C TYR A 295 21.23 3.05 -6.22
N THR A 296 21.14 4.26 -5.70
CA THR A 296 21.38 4.51 -4.28
C THR A 296 20.19 4.00 -3.46
N TYR A 297 20.43 3.15 -2.46
CA TYR A 297 19.40 2.63 -1.55
C TYR A 297 19.96 2.47 -0.12
N ASP A 298 19.06 2.37 0.85
CA ASP A 298 19.42 2.13 2.25
C ASP A 298 19.75 0.65 2.49
N LYS A 299 21.03 0.30 2.39
CA LYS A 299 21.53 -1.06 2.58
C LYS A 299 21.20 -1.66 3.95
N THR A 300 20.90 -0.84 4.96
CA THR A 300 20.59 -1.35 6.31
C THR A 300 19.23 -2.05 6.38
N LYS A 301 18.37 -1.85 5.37
CA LYS A 301 17.04 -2.46 5.26
C LYS A 301 17.03 -3.81 4.55
N TYR A 302 18.16 -4.23 3.97
CA TYR A 302 18.25 -5.40 3.09
C TYR A 302 19.32 -6.36 3.57
N PRO A 303 19.20 -7.66 3.25
CA PRO A 303 20.30 -8.60 3.38
C PRO A 303 21.47 -8.15 2.50
N ALA A 304 22.68 -8.60 2.86
CA ALA A 304 23.86 -8.32 2.07
C ALA A 304 23.71 -8.89 0.65
N VAL A 305 23.82 -8.01 -0.35
CA VAL A 305 23.96 -8.39 -1.76
C VAL A 305 25.32 -9.05 -1.94
N MET A 306 25.38 -10.05 -2.82
CA MET A 306 26.61 -10.79 -3.08
C MET A 306 27.68 -9.89 -3.71
N ASP A 307 28.93 -10.05 -3.27
CA ASP A 307 30.08 -9.34 -3.84
C ASP A 307 30.65 -10.03 -5.10
N VAL A 308 30.33 -11.31 -5.30
CA VAL A 308 30.80 -12.10 -6.45
C VAL A 308 29.78 -11.99 -7.59
N PRO A 309 30.19 -11.55 -8.79
CA PRO A 309 29.31 -11.49 -9.95
C PRO A 309 28.60 -12.81 -10.21
N PHE A 310 27.31 -12.72 -10.54
CA PHE A 310 26.54 -13.88 -10.94
C PHE A 310 26.89 -14.24 -12.39
N GLU A 311 27.48 -15.43 -12.56
CA GLU A 311 27.86 -15.99 -13.87
C GLU A 311 26.60 -16.35 -14.66
N TRP A 312 26.29 -15.54 -15.67
CA TRP A 312 25.13 -15.72 -16.54
C TRP A 312 25.38 -15.11 -17.91
N ASP A 313 24.99 -15.82 -18.97
CA ASP A 313 25.05 -15.30 -20.33
C ASP A 313 23.93 -14.29 -20.58
N ARG A 314 24.30 -13.01 -20.70
CA ARG A 314 23.39 -11.89 -20.91
C ARG A 314 23.43 -11.39 -22.37
N SER A 315 24.18 -12.05 -23.24
CA SER A 315 24.48 -11.58 -24.60
C SER A 315 23.24 -11.34 -25.47
N SER A 316 22.14 -12.08 -25.23
CA SER A 316 20.89 -11.88 -25.98
C SER A 316 20.22 -10.53 -25.70
N MET A 317 20.61 -9.84 -24.61
CA MET A 317 20.06 -8.56 -24.18
C MET A 317 21.10 -7.45 -24.09
N GLU A 318 22.40 -7.72 -24.24
CA GLU A 318 23.48 -6.70 -24.27
C GLU A 318 23.55 -5.96 -25.61
#